data_AF-A0A2S6AZ45-F1
#
_entry.id   AF-A0A2S6AZ45-F1
#
_cell.length_a   1.000
_cell.length_b   1.000
_cell.length_c   1.000
_cell.angle_alpha   90.00
_cell.angle_beta   90.00
_cell.angle_gamma   90.00
#
_symmetry.space_group_name_H-M   'P 1'
#
loop_
_entity.id
_entity.type
_entity.pdbx_description
1 polymer ?
#
loop_
_entity_poly.entity_id
_entity_poly.type
_entity_poly.pdbx_seq_one_letter_code
_entity_poly.pdbx_strand_id
1 'polypeptide(L)' 'MSTLITRIHAREILDSRGNPTLEAEVTLAGGGCGRAAVPSGASTGSRE' A
#
# COMPACT_ATOMS: atom_id res chain seq x y z
N MET A 1 9.09 14.70 -16.38
CA MET A 1 9.38 13.70 -15.33
C MET A 1 8.75 12.38 -15.74
N SER A 2 9.48 11.27 -15.63
CA SER A 2 8.99 9.92 -16.01
C SER A 2 8.11 9.32 -14.91
N THR A 3 6.99 8.71 -15.29
CA THR A 3 6.03 8.03 -14.40
C THR A 3 6.15 6.51 -14.41
N LEU A 4 7.19 5.95 -15.04
CA LEU A 4 7.43 4.51 -15.02
C LEU A 4 7.75 4.03 -13.60
N ILE A 5 7.11 2.96 -13.15
CA ILE A 5 7.38 2.34 -11.85
C ILE A 5 8.68 1.55 -11.92
N THR A 6 9.57 1.76 -10.94
CA THR A 6 10.86 1.07 -10.86
C THR A 6 10.97 0.15 -9.65
N ARG A 7 10.23 0.44 -8.58
CA ARG A 7 10.22 -0.39 -7.37
C ARG A 7 8.87 -0.31 -6.67
N ILE A 8 8.43 -1.47 -6.18
CA ILE A 8 7.31 -1.61 -5.25
C ILE A 8 7.83 -2.37 -4.03
N HIS A 9 7.61 -1.83 -2.84
CA HIS A 9 7.92 -2.51 -1.58
C HIS A 9 6.67 -2.52 -0.70
N ALA A 10 6.29 -3.70 -0.22
CA ALA A 10 5.15 -3.90 0.65
C ALA A 10 5.59 -4.44 2.00
N ARG A 11 4.87 -4.06 3.05
CA ARG A 11 5.09 -4.52 4.43
C ARG A 11 3.78 -4.59 5.20
N GLU A 12 3.74 -5.48 6.17
CA GLU A 12 2.67 -5.54 7.15
C GLU A 12 2.88 -4.46 8.21
N ILE A 13 1.81 -3.74 8.54
CA ILE A 13 1.73 -2.73 9.60
C ILE A 13 0.48 -2.99 10.44
N LEU A 14 0.32 -2.28 11.57
CA LEU A 14 -0.93 -2.35 12.36
C LEU A 14 -1.85 -1.17 12.03
N ASP A 15 -3.15 -1.44 11.88
CA ASP A 15 -4.19 -0.41 11.78
C ASP A 15 -4.46 0.27 13.15
N SER A 16 -5.39 1.21 13.18
CA SER A 16 -5.79 1.90 14.42
C SER A 16 -6.46 1.00 15.46
N ARG A 17 -6.87 -0.21 15.09
CA ARG A 17 -7.49 -1.23 15.96
C ARG A 17 -6.48 -2.33 16.37
N GLY A 18 -5.23 -2.23 15.94
CA GLY A 18 -4.19 -3.22 16.20
C GLY A 18 -4.25 -4.47 15.32
N ASN A 19 -5.03 -4.46 14.24
CA ASN A 19 -5.08 -5.55 13.28
C ASN A 19 -3.98 -5.38 12.22
N PRO A 20 -3.35 -6.48 11.78
CA PRO A 20 -2.47 -6.45 10.61
C PRO A 20 -3.15 -5.88 9.36
N THR A 21 -2.48 -4.95 8.69
CA THR A 21 -2.86 -4.39 7.39
C THR A 21 -1.62 -4.13 6.51
N LEU A 22 -1.83 -3.79 5.23
CA LEU A 22 -0.78 -3.61 4.24
C LEU A 22 -0.41 -2.13 4.03
N GLU A 23 0.88 -1.83 4.03
CA GLU A 23 1.44 -0.60 3.47
C GLU A 23 2.25 -0.90 2.21
N ALA A 24 2.07 -0.08 1.16
CA ALA A 24 2.86 -0.13 -0.06
C ALA A 24 3.60 1.19 -0.31
N GLU A 25 4.87 1.08 -0.68
CA GLU A 25 5.71 2.17 -1.19
C GLU A 25 6.05 1.93 -2.66
N VAL A 26 5.86 2.96 -3.49
CA VAL A 26 6.15 2.93 -4.94
C VAL A 26 7.18 4.00 -5.27
N THR A 27 8.20 3.63 -6.02
CA THR A 27 9.21 4.55 -6.58
C THR A 27 9.06 4.62 -8.10
N LEU A 28 9.11 5.85 -8.64
CA LEU A 28 9.05 6.13 -10.07
C LEU A 28 10.46 6.40 -10.62
N ALA A 29 10.68 6.11 -11.90
CA ALA A 29 11.92 6.41 -12.61
C ALA A 29 12.25 7.92 -12.62
N GLY A 30 11.23 8.77 -12.52
CA GLY A 30 11.39 10.21 -12.37
C GLY A 30 11.81 10.68 -10.97
N GLY A 31 12.09 9.77 -10.03
CA GLY A 31 12.49 10.06 -8.65
C GLY A 31 11.34 10.29 -7.67
N GLY A 32 10.09 10.32 -8.15
CA GLY A 32 8.91 10.41 -7.29
C GLY A 32 8.75 9.17 -6.41
N CYS A 33 8.33 9.35 -5.17
CA CYS A 33 7.96 8.26 -4.26
C CYS A 33 6.59 8.53 -3.62
N GLY A 34 5.83 7.46 -3.39
CA GLY A 34 4.53 7.52 -2.74
C GLY A 34 4.34 6.33 -1.81
N ARG A 35 3.70 6.58 -0.66
CA ARG A 35 3.32 5.55 0.31
C ARG A 35 1.83 5.62 0.62
N ALA A 36 1.21 4.47 0.74
CA ALA A 36 -0.17 4.36 1.18
C ALA A 36 -0.37 3.10 2.02
N ALA A 37 -1.14 3.26 3.11
CA ALA A 37 -1.66 2.17 3.91
C ALA A 37 -3.10 1.87 3.47
N VAL A 38 -3.42 0.59 3.28
CA VAL A 38 -4.79 0.15 2.99
C VAL A 38 -5.54 0.03 4.32
N PRO A 39 -6.79 0.54 4.44
CA PRO A 39 -7.60 0.29 5.61
C PRO A 39 -7.92 -1.21 5.72
N SER A 40 -7.87 -1.77 6.92
CA SER A 40 -8.28 -3.16 7.15
C SER A 40 -9.77 -3.33 6.77
N GLY A 41 -10.06 -4.21 5.83
CA GLY A 41 -11.43 -4.62 5.44
C GLY A 41 -11.78 -6.01 5.96
N ALA A 42 -13.03 -6.43 5.78
CA ALA A 42 -13.43 -7.82 6.01
C ALA A 42 -13.04 -8.64 4.77
N SER A 43 -12.28 -9.72 4.92
CA SER A 43 -11.88 -10.57 3.77
C SER A 43 -12.99 -11.50 3.28
N THR A 44 -14.22 -11.35 3.80
CA THR A 44 -15.39 -12.17 3.50
C THR A 44 -16.60 -11.25 3.30
N GLY A 45 -16.62 -10.53 2.18
CA GLY A 45 -17.78 -9.77 1.71
C GLY A 45 -18.54 -10.56 0.66
N SER A 46 -19.88 -10.60 0.75
CA SER A 46 -20.73 -11.20 -0.29
C SER A 46 -21.01 -10.26 -1.47
N ARG A 47 -20.56 -8.99 -1.38
CA ARG A 47 -20.85 -7.91 -2.33
C ARG A 47 -19.73 -6.86 -2.46
N GLU A 48 -18.54 -7.16 -1.95
CA GLU A 48 -17.36 -6.29 -2.08
C GLU A 48 -16.66 -6.50 -3.44
#